data_AF-A0A7W5H4Z9-F1
#
_entry.id   AF-A0A7W5H4Z9-F1
#
_cell.length_a   1.000
_cell.length_b   1.000
_cell.length_c   1.000
_cell.angle_alpha   90.00
_cell.angle_beta   90.00
_cell.angle_gamma   90.00
#
_symmetry.space_group_name_H-M   'P 1'
#
loop_
_entity.id
_entity.type
_entity.pdbx_description
1 polymer ?
#
loop_
_entity_poly.entity_id
_entity_poly.type
_entity_poly.pdbx_seq_one_letter_code
_entity_poly.pdbx_strand_id
1 'polypeptide(L)'
;MGFSVAYETAELISPALQREMIAVTNELSSDRAWLSCEPPLLMNRGGILGGASKPNFSPHPDELAAAKAAGERDGTLSDLIQILCSVSSQFDVDWVISHDCSNGPLGCIRCGRCDPEVQDQCQVLSELAEELGGCDLDLDDL
;
A
#
# COMPACT_ATOMS: atom_id res chain seq x y z
N MET A 1 -6.10 11.02 -12.77
CA MET A 1 -4.72 10.49 -12.81
C MET A 1 -4.44 9.81 -11.49
N GLY A 2 -3.54 8.84 -11.44
CA GLY A 2 -3.19 8.15 -10.21
C GLY A 2 -1.86 7.45 -10.36
N PHE A 3 -1.18 7.22 -9.26
CA PHE A 3 0.05 6.43 -9.20
C PHE A 3 -0.18 5.29 -8.20
N SER A 4 0.47 4.17 -8.43
CA SER A 4 0.34 2.98 -7.58
C SER A 4 1.71 2.59 -7.05
N VAL A 5 1.75 2.14 -5.80
CA VAL A 5 2.92 1.46 -5.23
C VAL A 5 2.69 -0.03 -5.40
N ALA A 6 3.50 -0.67 -6.23
CA ALA A 6 3.46 -2.10 -6.50
C ALA A 6 4.47 -2.85 -5.63
N TYR A 7 4.09 -4.04 -5.19
CA TYR A 7 4.89 -4.90 -4.34
C TYR A 7 4.73 -6.35 -4.77
N GLU A 8 5.83 -7.07 -4.88
CA GLU A 8 5.85 -8.48 -5.23
C GLU A 8 6.94 -9.22 -4.46
N THR A 9 6.73 -10.51 -4.17
CA THR A 9 7.75 -11.32 -3.52
C THR A 9 8.94 -11.51 -4.44
N ALA A 10 10.16 -11.40 -3.89
CA ALA A 10 11.39 -11.60 -4.66
C ALA A 10 11.56 -13.04 -5.16
N GLU A 11 10.86 -13.99 -4.53
CA GLU A 11 10.93 -15.42 -4.84
C GLU A 11 9.54 -16.04 -4.99
N LEU A 12 9.51 -17.25 -5.55
CA LEU A 12 8.29 -18.05 -5.66
C LEU A 12 7.87 -18.56 -4.28
N ILE A 13 6.61 -18.32 -3.91
CA ILE A 13 6.03 -18.72 -2.65
C ILE A 13 5.17 -19.97 -2.85
N SER A 14 5.30 -20.94 -1.95
CA SER A 14 4.46 -22.15 -2.00
C SER A 14 2.96 -21.80 -1.82
N PRO A 15 2.02 -22.55 -2.44
CA PRO A 15 0.60 -22.24 -2.31
C PRO A 15 0.06 -22.25 -0.88
N ALA A 16 0.66 -23.03 0.03
CA ALA A 16 0.28 -23.03 1.44
C ALA A 16 0.69 -21.71 2.11
N LEU A 17 1.96 -21.32 1.94
CA LEU A 17 2.51 -20.08 2.49
C LEU A 17 1.81 -18.85 1.91
N GLN A 18 1.46 -18.84 0.61
CA GLN A 18 0.69 -17.77 -0.01
C GLN A 18 -0.66 -17.54 0.70
N ARG A 19 -1.39 -18.60 1.04
CA ARG A 19 -2.69 -18.48 1.73
C ARG A 19 -2.52 -17.89 3.14
N GLU A 20 -1.49 -18.31 3.85
CA GLU A 20 -1.18 -17.79 5.19
C GLU A 20 -0.80 -16.31 5.14
N MET A 21 0.07 -15.93 4.19
CA MET A 21 0.48 -14.53 3.99
C MET A 21 -0.71 -13.63 3.63
N ILE A 22 -1.62 -14.09 2.75
CA ILE A 22 -2.84 -13.35 2.40
C ILE A 22 -3.73 -13.17 3.65
N ALA A 23 -3.95 -14.24 4.42
CA ALA A 23 -4.78 -14.17 5.62
C ALA A 23 -4.22 -13.19 6.65
N VAL A 24 -2.92 -13.25 6.92
CA VAL A 24 -2.24 -12.33 7.86
C VAL A 24 -2.27 -10.90 7.35
N THR A 25 -2.05 -10.68 6.05
CA THR A 25 -2.12 -9.33 5.47
C THR A 25 -3.51 -8.72 5.63
N ASN A 26 -4.56 -9.51 5.41
CA ASN A 26 -5.95 -9.08 5.60
C ASN A 26 -6.25 -8.79 7.09
N GLU A 27 -5.76 -9.62 8.00
CA GLU A 27 -5.91 -9.40 9.45
C GLU A 27 -5.23 -8.09 9.89
N LEU A 28 -3.97 -7.88 9.49
CA LEU A 28 -3.21 -6.67 9.79
C LEU A 28 -3.80 -5.40 9.17
N SER A 29 -4.63 -5.54 8.13
CA SER A 29 -5.30 -4.42 7.47
C SER A 29 -6.68 -4.10 8.05
N SER A 30 -7.24 -4.98 8.90
CA SER A 30 -8.66 -4.94 9.29
C SER A 30 -9.05 -3.89 10.32
N ASP A 31 -8.07 -3.25 10.97
CA ASP A 31 -8.27 -2.22 12.00
C ASP A 31 -8.19 -0.79 11.44
N ARG A 32 -8.21 -0.65 10.11
CA ARG A 32 -8.05 0.62 9.39
C ARG A 32 -9.14 0.84 8.37
N ALA A 33 -9.52 2.09 8.19
CA ALA A 33 -10.53 2.52 7.22
C ALA A 33 -9.99 2.66 5.78
N TRP A 34 -8.67 2.80 5.60
CA TRP A 34 -8.00 2.90 4.29
C TRP A 34 -8.60 3.98 3.36
N LEU A 35 -8.89 5.15 3.94
CA LEU A 35 -9.44 6.30 3.22
C LEU A 35 -8.36 7.05 2.44
N SER A 36 -7.14 7.12 2.95
CA SER A 36 -6.01 7.79 2.27
C SER A 36 -5.27 6.90 1.26
N CYS A 37 -5.43 5.58 1.35
CA CYS A 37 -4.78 4.62 0.45
C CYS A 37 -5.58 3.33 0.36
N GLU A 38 -5.60 2.69 -0.81
CA GLU A 38 -6.11 1.32 -0.93
C GLU A 38 -5.31 0.36 -0.02
N PRO A 39 -5.97 -0.59 0.65
CA PRO A 39 -5.31 -1.58 1.49
C PRO A 39 -4.37 -2.48 0.67
N PRO A 40 -3.39 -3.15 1.31
CA PRO A 40 -2.62 -4.19 0.64
C PRO A 40 -3.54 -5.35 0.25
N LEU A 41 -3.57 -5.66 -1.06
CA LEU A 41 -4.31 -6.80 -1.59
C LEU A 41 -3.36 -7.74 -2.32
N LEU A 42 -3.05 -8.86 -1.68
CA LEU A 42 -2.13 -9.86 -2.23
C LEU A 42 -2.84 -10.86 -3.14
N MET A 43 -2.30 -11.00 -4.35
CA MET A 43 -2.77 -11.92 -5.38
C MET A 43 -1.63 -12.79 -5.90
N ASN A 44 -1.91 -14.06 -6.19
CA ASN A 44 -0.96 -14.96 -6.80
C ASN A 44 -0.88 -14.75 -8.32
N ARG A 45 0.34 -14.57 -8.84
CA ARG A 45 0.66 -14.53 -10.27
C ARG A 45 1.76 -15.54 -10.57
N GLY A 46 1.38 -16.80 -10.76
CA GLY A 46 2.31 -17.85 -11.19
C GLY A 46 3.36 -18.23 -10.13
N GLY A 47 3.03 -18.11 -8.85
CA GLY A 47 3.92 -18.42 -7.73
C GLY A 47 4.54 -17.19 -7.08
N ILE A 48 4.58 -16.05 -7.78
CA ILE A 48 4.88 -14.75 -7.19
C ILE A 48 3.62 -14.21 -6.52
N LEU A 49 3.75 -13.78 -5.27
CA LEU A 49 2.67 -13.13 -4.55
C LEU A 49 2.89 -11.62 -4.59
N GLY A 50 1.88 -10.85 -4.96
CA GLY A 50 2.03 -9.41 -5.04
C GLY A 50 0.73 -8.66 -5.24
N GLY A 51 0.83 -7.35 -5.29
CA GLY A 51 -0.29 -6.44 -5.42
C GLY A 51 0.18 -5.03 -5.76
N ALA A 52 -0.76 -4.12 -5.79
CA ALA A 52 -0.48 -2.71 -5.84
C ALA A 52 -1.52 -1.98 -5.00
N SER A 53 -1.11 -0.87 -4.39
CA SER A 53 -1.97 -0.02 -3.59
C SER A 53 -1.82 1.41 -4.08
N LYS A 54 -2.95 2.06 -4.26
CA LYS A 54 -3.04 3.43 -4.78
C LYS A 54 -3.49 4.38 -3.67
N PRO A 55 -2.83 5.52 -3.47
CA PRO A 55 -3.37 6.57 -2.62
C PRO A 55 -4.64 7.18 -3.20
N ASN A 56 -5.55 7.50 -2.29
CA ASN A 56 -6.84 8.07 -2.57
C ASN A 56 -6.74 9.59 -2.41
N PHE A 57 -7.06 10.33 -3.47
CA PHE A 57 -6.98 11.80 -3.48
C PHE A 57 -8.22 12.45 -2.85
N SER A 58 -9.37 11.79 -2.93
CA SER A 58 -10.64 12.36 -2.45
C SER A 58 -11.55 11.24 -1.95
N PRO A 59 -11.37 10.76 -0.70
CA PRO A 59 -12.29 9.80 -0.11
C PRO A 59 -13.71 10.38 -0.03
N HIS A 60 -14.73 9.55 -0.20
CA HIS A 60 -16.10 10.03 -0.21
C HIS A 60 -16.47 10.61 1.18
N PRO A 61 -17.19 11.75 1.27
CA PRO A 61 -17.54 12.36 2.55
C PRO A 61 -18.27 11.43 3.54
N ASP A 62 -19.10 10.53 3.02
CA ASP A 62 -19.81 9.54 3.85
C ASP A 62 -18.85 8.50 4.45
N GLU A 63 -17.80 8.10 3.73
CA GLU A 63 -16.79 7.16 4.21
C GLU A 63 -15.92 7.82 5.28
N LEU A 64 -15.54 9.09 5.08
CA LEU A 64 -14.88 9.92 6.10
C LEU A 64 -15.72 10.04 7.38
N ALA A 65 -17.02 10.31 7.23
CA ALA A 65 -17.93 10.42 8.36
C ALA A 65 -18.10 9.08 9.10
N ALA A 66 -18.21 7.98 8.37
CA ALA A 66 -18.32 6.63 8.92
C ALA A 66 -17.06 6.22 9.70
N ALA A 67 -15.87 6.38 9.12
CA ALA A 67 -14.60 6.05 9.78
C ALA A 67 -14.40 6.88 11.05
N LYS A 68 -14.72 8.18 10.99
CA LYS A 68 -14.67 9.07 12.16
C LYS A 68 -15.63 8.65 13.26
N ALA A 69 -16.83 8.19 12.90
CA ALA A 69 -17.82 7.69 13.86
C ALA A 69 -17.40 6.35 14.49
N ALA A 70 -16.75 5.48 13.72
CA ALA A 70 -16.22 4.20 14.19
C ALA A 70 -14.92 4.36 15.03
N GLY A 71 -14.24 5.51 14.94
CA GLY A 71 -12.97 5.75 15.61
C GLY A 71 -11.81 4.96 14.99
N GLU A 72 -11.98 4.53 13.74
CA GLU A 72 -10.97 3.78 13.00
C GLU A 72 -9.79 4.68 12.63
N ARG A 73 -8.58 4.11 12.65
CA ARG A 73 -7.42 4.80 12.13
C ARG A 73 -7.47 4.76 10.61
N ASP A 74 -7.06 5.84 9.98
CA ASP A 74 -6.89 5.82 8.53
C ASP A 74 -5.68 4.96 8.14
N GLY A 75 -5.77 4.29 7.00
CA GLY A 75 -4.68 3.52 6.43
C GLY A 75 -3.92 4.36 5.41
N THR A 76 -2.60 4.46 5.60
CA THR A 76 -1.70 5.26 4.76
C THR A 76 -0.72 4.39 3.96
N LEU A 77 0.06 5.00 3.05
CA LEU A 77 1.20 4.31 2.43
C LEU A 77 2.25 3.88 3.47
N SER A 78 2.37 4.59 4.60
CA SER A 78 3.25 4.16 5.69
C SER A 78 2.73 2.87 6.34
N ASP A 79 1.43 2.76 6.58
CA ASP A 79 0.81 1.55 7.11
C ASP A 79 0.95 0.38 6.14
N LEU A 80 0.78 0.61 4.83
CA LEU A 80 1.04 -0.38 3.80
C LEU A 80 2.47 -0.96 3.93
N ILE A 81 3.48 -0.09 4.00
CA ILE A 81 4.88 -0.53 4.14
C ILE A 81 5.10 -1.28 5.46
N GLN A 82 4.52 -0.81 6.57
CA GLN A 82 4.62 -1.48 7.87
C GLN A 82 4.00 -2.87 7.86
N ILE A 83 2.87 -3.05 7.18
CA ILE A 83 2.23 -4.36 7.01
C ILE A 83 3.13 -5.29 6.19
N LEU A 84 3.66 -4.82 5.06
CA LEU A 84 4.59 -5.61 4.24
C LEU A 84 5.87 -5.97 5.01
N CYS A 85 6.40 -5.05 5.84
CA CYS A 85 7.51 -5.33 6.76
C CYS A 85 7.15 -6.40 7.79
N SER A 86 5.94 -6.35 8.36
CA SER A 86 5.49 -7.34 9.35
C SER A 86 5.37 -8.73 8.71
N VAL A 87 4.78 -8.82 7.52
CA VAL A 87 4.67 -10.07 6.74
C VAL A 87 6.06 -10.58 6.34
N SER A 88 6.95 -9.69 5.88
CA SER A 88 8.34 -10.04 5.58
C SER A 88 9.06 -10.66 6.77
N SER A 89 8.96 -10.03 7.95
CA SER A 89 9.58 -10.55 9.17
C SER A 89 8.96 -11.86 9.65
N GLN A 90 7.66 -12.04 9.50
CA GLN A 90 6.95 -13.22 10.02
C GLN A 90 7.20 -14.46 9.17
N PHE A 91 7.27 -14.30 7.84
CA PHE A 91 7.35 -15.41 6.90
C PHE A 91 8.73 -15.56 6.24
N ASP A 92 9.70 -14.73 6.63
CA ASP A 92 11.05 -14.70 6.06
C ASP A 92 11.03 -14.55 4.52
N VAL A 93 10.27 -13.55 4.06
CA VAL A 93 10.12 -13.22 2.64
C VAL A 93 10.62 -11.83 2.34
N ASP A 94 11.23 -11.68 1.17
CA ASP A 94 11.65 -10.39 0.65
C ASP A 94 10.60 -9.86 -0.34
N TRP A 95 10.38 -8.54 -0.30
CA TRP A 95 9.54 -7.83 -1.25
C TRP A 95 10.38 -6.95 -2.16
N VAL A 96 10.03 -6.91 -3.43
CA VAL A 96 10.49 -5.92 -4.40
C VAL A 96 9.40 -4.86 -4.53
N ILE A 97 9.76 -3.60 -4.33
CA ILE A 97 8.84 -2.46 -4.36
C ILE A 97 9.11 -1.62 -5.60
N SER A 98 8.06 -1.17 -6.26
CA SER A 98 8.13 -0.28 -7.43
C SER A 98 6.92 0.66 -7.45
N HIS A 99 6.92 1.63 -8.35
CA HIS A 99 5.74 2.47 -8.62
C HIS A 99 5.68 2.89 -10.09
N ASP A 100 4.54 3.40 -10.53
CA ASP A 100 4.24 3.69 -11.94
C ASP A 100 5.24 4.66 -12.62
N CYS A 101 5.96 5.47 -11.85
CA CYS A 101 6.92 6.45 -12.37
C CYS A 101 8.39 5.98 -12.29
N SER A 102 8.63 4.76 -11.78
CA SER A 102 9.98 4.19 -11.68
C SER A 102 10.34 3.39 -12.95
N ASN A 103 11.58 3.51 -13.42
CA ASN A 103 12.10 2.72 -14.56
C ASN A 103 12.56 1.31 -14.13
N GLY A 104 12.02 0.78 -13.04
CA GLY A 104 12.43 -0.48 -12.42
C GLY A 104 12.12 -0.49 -10.92
N PRO A 105 12.54 -1.53 -10.18
CA PRO A 105 12.36 -1.58 -8.74
C PRO A 105 12.95 -0.36 -8.05
N LEU A 106 12.16 0.23 -7.15
CA LEU A 106 12.59 1.34 -6.32
C LEU A 106 13.53 0.85 -5.21
N GLY A 107 13.20 -0.29 -4.61
CA GLY A 107 13.97 -0.89 -3.52
C GLY A 107 13.29 -2.15 -3.02
N CYS A 108 13.68 -2.61 -1.84
CA CYS A 108 13.19 -3.85 -1.28
C CYS A 108 12.77 -3.71 0.19
N ILE A 109 11.98 -4.68 0.65
CA ILE A 109 11.81 -4.98 2.07
C ILE A 109 12.48 -6.32 2.32
N ARG A 110 13.41 -6.38 3.27
CA ARG A 110 14.13 -7.60 3.64
C ARG A 110 14.14 -7.82 5.14
N CYS A 111 13.79 -9.02 5.59
CA CYS A 111 13.68 -9.35 7.02
C CYS A 111 12.90 -8.30 7.83
N GLY A 112 11.80 -7.79 7.26
CA GLY A 112 10.96 -6.75 7.84
C GLY A 112 11.56 -5.34 7.87
N ARG A 113 12.64 -5.07 7.14
CA ARG A 113 13.24 -3.73 7.01
C ARG A 113 13.05 -3.22 5.60
N CYS A 114 12.41 -2.06 5.48
CA CYS A 114 12.24 -1.36 4.22
C CYS A 114 13.50 -0.55 3.89
N ASP A 115 13.93 -0.59 2.63
CA ASP A 115 15.00 0.28 2.14
C ASP A 115 14.59 1.76 2.30
N PRO A 116 15.48 2.65 2.76
CA PRO A 116 15.13 4.06 3.03
C PRO A 116 14.53 4.79 1.83
N GLU A 117 15.05 4.54 0.63
CA GLU A 117 14.53 5.14 -0.61
C GLU A 117 13.05 4.81 -0.84
N VAL A 118 12.61 3.60 -0.48
CA VAL A 118 11.18 3.24 -0.58
C VAL A 118 10.34 4.05 0.39
N GLN A 119 10.81 4.23 1.62
CA GLN A 119 10.12 5.03 2.63
C GLN A 119 10.02 6.50 2.19
N ASP A 120 11.13 7.06 1.71
CA ASP A 120 11.21 8.45 1.29
C ASP A 120 10.25 8.73 0.10
N GLN A 121 10.23 7.87 -0.91
CA GLN A 121 9.30 8.02 -2.03
C GLN A 121 7.85 7.82 -1.61
N CYS A 122 7.54 6.82 -0.77
CA CYS A 122 6.18 6.64 -0.27
C CYS A 122 5.69 7.89 0.48
N GLN A 123 6.57 8.55 1.24
CA GLN A 123 6.24 9.80 1.90
C GLN A 123 5.99 10.94 0.91
N VAL A 124 6.88 11.16 -0.06
CA VAL A 124 6.70 12.19 -1.10
C VAL A 124 5.40 11.97 -1.87
N LEU A 125 5.09 10.71 -2.18
CA LEU A 125 3.86 10.32 -2.86
C LEU A 125 2.62 10.60 -2.01
N SER A 126 2.66 10.31 -0.71
CA SER A 126 1.58 10.67 0.23
C SER A 126 1.35 12.19 0.27
N GLU A 127 2.42 12.98 0.40
CA GLU A 127 2.34 14.44 0.43
C GLU A 127 1.75 15.00 -0.88
N LEU A 128 2.18 14.47 -2.03
CA LEU A 128 1.61 14.82 -3.33
C LEU A 128 0.12 14.48 -3.44
N ALA A 129 -0.31 13.35 -2.87
CA ALA A 129 -1.71 12.95 -2.90
C ALA A 129 -2.58 13.88 -2.06
N GLU A 130 -2.09 14.33 -0.91
CA GLU A 130 -2.77 15.32 -0.08
C GLU A 130 -2.88 16.68 -0.78
N GLU A 131 -1.80 17.16 -1.41
CA GLU A 131 -1.81 18.41 -2.17
C GLU A 131 -2.80 18.37 -3.34
N LEU A 132 -2.79 17.29 -4.12
CA LEU A 132 -3.70 17.11 -5.25
C LEU A 132 -5.15 16.91 -4.81
N GLY A 133 -5.39 16.29 -3.65
CA GLY A 133 -6.71 16.12 -3.07
C GLY A 133 -7.30 17.41 -2.50
N GLY A 134 -6.44 18.33 -2.05
CA GLY A 134 -6.83 19.68 -1.60
C GLY A 134 -7.00 20.69 -2.75
N CYS A 135 -6.49 20.39 -3.93
CA CYS A 135 -6.81 21.12 -5.14
C CYS A 135 -8.18 20.65 -5.68
N ASP A 136 -9.25 21.32 -5.26
CA ASP A 136 -10.48 21.40 -6.08
C ASP A 136 -10.07 22.02 -7.42
N LEU A 137 -9.63 21.18 -8.37
CA LEU A 137 -9.48 21.59 -9.76
C LEU A 137 -10.91 21.75 -10.29
N ASP A 138 -11.45 22.96 -10.12
CA ASP A 138 -12.63 23.44 -10.84
C ASP A 138 -12.34 23.37 -12.34
N LEU A 139 -12.49 22.17 -12.91
CA LEU A 139 -12.32 21.89 -14.34
C LEU A 139 -13.54 22.32 -15.17
N ASP A 140 -14.47 23.06 -14.56
CA ASP A 140 -15.65 23.64 -15.22
C ASP A 140 -15.38 25.02 -15.84
N ASP A 141 -14.16 25.57 -15.73
CA ASP A 141 -13.77 26.88 -16.28
C ASP A 141 -12.90 26.81 -17.56
N LEU A 142 -13.01 25.74 -18.36
CA LEU A 142 -12.37 25.64 -19.70
C LEU A 142 -13.37 25.49 -20.86
#